data_AF-A5TTS7-F1
#
_entry.id   AF-A5TTS7-F1
#
_cell.length_a   1.000
_cell.length_b   1.000
_cell.length_c   1.000
_cell.angle_alpha   90.00
_cell.angle_beta   90.00
_cell.angle_gamma   90.00
#
_symmetry.space_group_name_H-M   'P 1'
#
loop_
_entity.id
_entity.type
_entity.pdbx_description
1 polymer ?
#
loop_
_entity_poly.entity_id
_entity_poly.type
_entity_poly.pdbx_seq_one_letter_code
_entity_poly.pdbx_strand_id
1 'polypeptide(L)'
;MKINGEDLSTTEKNVNEIEYHNSLTKIFKKIFIIIITILIVFTLFEVIFYYKMKSDYNLNQNILNNGQKYEKSIYIKYEGKIYCNSFGDIYQLKDVDIDSFKTFDTGDYRDNYIATDKNNVYLGNTTIPDLNPNRLKNLGSNYYSDGVNYYFLSDNYIRNEDISTWSILKEYIIKNKKKQVYFYPFKKIETTKALKGIEDFRYLASDEEKVYYKGELIKNADLYTLKAVDKYNDDYFYDKNNVYYKTKALNLSSNDNLNLVSVEQGERTYLYDGLNGNVSLEEYIFDKKYIPYQILGIGSAHVKDLLFVSKDGIFFYNPETKEQERAGDNIFKGKVENILSSVISDDKNIYYLHSYDVLRKRRRSSRHAHILVSKNIGIFSLGEKKDWEKIKDIDSGTTGQVWKKGNKYYYFDDLGVGQTIDDVVYEIVDYASLKYLLGTNNINSSTIRELINNKKLIAFKGEEVSTASIKYKESHIADIFLAVFLTTFFGIPILIISLKWKAQKKDREKLEEERKKIEKQMEFWDNYYNNNEEEKKEDKKNPTSSKNYDDEEEIKKEIDKIKPIVKNYNDIEDLTKQDKKIDSIIKHYNDKKEEK
;
A
#
# COMPACT_ATOMS: atom_id res chain seq x y z
N MET A 1 -62.77 40.07 46.85
CA MET A 1 -61.39 40.31 47.32
C MET A 1 -60.48 39.39 46.52
N LYS A 2 -59.59 39.95 45.69
CA LYS A 2 -58.66 39.22 44.79
C LYS A 2 -57.58 38.49 45.59
N ILE A 3 -56.95 37.50 44.92
CA ILE A 3 -55.62 36.85 45.09
C ILE A 3 -55.83 35.34 44.88
N ASN A 4 -55.19 34.58 43.97
CA ASN A 4 -54.14 34.81 42.98
C ASN A 4 -54.35 33.78 41.86
N GLY A 5 -54.50 34.24 40.62
CA GLY A 5 -54.25 33.42 39.44
C GLY A 5 -52.75 33.47 39.15
N GLU A 6 -52.02 32.46 39.61
CA GLU A 6 -50.73 32.16 39.00
C GLU A 6 -50.99 31.57 37.62
N ASP A 7 -50.41 32.23 36.62
CA ASP A 7 -50.55 31.94 35.20
C ASP A 7 -49.85 30.61 34.87
N LEU A 8 -50.63 29.53 34.89
CA LEU A 8 -50.23 28.15 34.54
C LEU A 8 -49.50 28.04 33.19
N SER A 9 -49.66 29.03 32.30
CA SER A 9 -49.05 29.05 30.97
C SER A 9 -47.51 29.20 30.99
N THR A 10 -46.95 29.87 32.00
CA THR A 10 -45.49 30.04 32.15
C THR A 10 -44.80 28.80 32.72
N THR A 11 -45.49 28.05 33.57
CA THR A 11 -45.02 26.77 34.12
C THR A 11 -45.06 25.67 33.07
N GLU A 12 -46.11 25.59 32.24
CA GLU A 12 -46.22 24.58 31.16
C GLU A 12 -45.19 24.76 30.04
N LYS A 13 -44.82 26.02 29.70
CA LYS A 13 -43.77 26.29 28.70
C LYS A 13 -42.39 25.75 29.12
N ASN A 14 -42.06 25.88 30.41
CA ASN A 14 -40.81 25.37 30.97
C ASN A 14 -40.79 23.83 31.03
N VAL A 15 -41.93 23.19 31.33
CA VAL A 15 -42.03 21.72 31.44
C VAL A 15 -41.83 21.04 30.07
N ASN A 16 -42.46 21.56 29.00
CA ASN A 16 -42.31 21.01 27.64
C ASN A 16 -40.89 21.16 27.06
N GLU A 17 -40.17 22.24 27.37
CA GLU A 17 -38.75 22.40 27.02
C GLU A 17 -37.85 21.42 27.80
N ILE A 18 -38.12 21.23 29.10
CA ILE A 18 -37.39 20.28 29.95
C ILE A 18 -37.62 18.83 29.47
N GLU A 19 -38.84 18.46 29.10
CA GLU A 19 -39.16 17.12 28.61
C GLU A 19 -38.56 16.83 27.23
N TYR A 20 -38.50 17.83 26.35
CA TYR A 20 -37.79 17.77 25.06
C TYR A 20 -36.28 17.63 25.23
N HIS A 21 -35.67 18.41 26.15
CA HIS A 21 -34.26 18.26 26.51
C HIS A 21 -33.98 16.88 27.12
N ASN A 22 -34.91 16.32 27.90
CA ASN A 22 -34.82 14.98 28.47
C ASN A 22 -34.95 13.87 27.42
N SER A 23 -35.84 14.02 26.43
CA SER A 23 -36.00 13.11 25.28
C SER A 23 -34.75 13.09 24.38
N LEU A 24 -34.26 14.27 23.98
CA LEU A 24 -33.02 14.40 23.22
C LEU A 24 -31.83 13.85 24.00
N THR A 25 -31.67 14.19 25.28
CA THR A 25 -30.60 13.62 26.10
C THR A 25 -30.74 12.11 26.29
N LYS A 26 -31.95 11.53 26.27
CA LYS A 26 -32.16 10.07 26.30
C LYS A 26 -31.73 9.40 24.98
N ILE A 27 -32.01 10.01 23.83
CA ILE A 27 -31.52 9.55 22.51
C ILE A 27 -29.99 9.70 22.41
N PHE A 28 -29.45 10.86 22.79
CA PHE A 28 -28.00 11.08 22.83
C PHE A 28 -27.31 10.14 23.81
N LYS A 29 -27.87 9.86 24.99
CA LYS A 29 -27.36 8.85 25.93
C LYS A 29 -27.39 7.46 25.31
N LYS A 30 -28.45 7.05 24.61
CA LYS A 30 -28.49 5.75 23.90
C LYS A 30 -27.42 5.66 22.81
N ILE A 31 -27.27 6.70 21.98
CA ILE A 31 -26.24 6.76 20.94
C ILE A 31 -24.83 6.76 21.56
N PHE A 32 -24.63 7.51 22.65
CA PHE A 32 -23.38 7.57 23.39
C PHE A 32 -23.03 6.23 24.04
N ILE A 33 -24.00 5.52 24.61
CA ILE A 33 -23.82 4.15 25.13
C ILE A 33 -23.46 3.20 23.99
N ILE A 34 -24.10 3.29 22.82
CA ILE A 34 -23.75 2.47 21.65
C ILE A 34 -22.32 2.76 21.19
N ILE A 35 -21.93 4.03 21.09
CA ILE A 35 -20.56 4.44 20.73
C ILE A 35 -19.55 3.92 21.74
N ILE A 36 -19.81 4.10 23.05
CA ILE A 36 -18.96 3.57 24.11
C ILE A 36 -18.87 2.04 24.03
N THR A 37 -19.98 1.36 23.78
CA THR A 37 -20.00 -0.11 23.67
C THR A 37 -19.16 -0.57 22.47
N ILE A 38 -19.29 0.10 21.32
CA ILE A 38 -18.46 -0.17 20.13
C ILE A 38 -16.98 0.08 20.45
N LEU A 39 -16.65 1.20 21.12
CA LEU A 39 -15.28 1.50 21.54
C LEU A 39 -14.74 0.44 22.49
N ILE A 40 -15.50 -0.01 23.48
CA ILE A 40 -15.08 -1.06 24.42
C ILE A 40 -14.82 -2.37 23.68
N VAL A 41 -15.74 -2.80 22.81
CA VAL A 41 -15.58 -4.02 22.00
C VAL A 41 -14.36 -3.91 21.09
N PHE A 42 -14.15 -2.77 20.45
CA PHE A 42 -12.99 -2.51 19.61
C PHE A 42 -11.68 -2.54 20.41
N THR A 43 -11.65 -1.93 21.59
CA THR A 43 -10.47 -1.94 22.47
C THR A 43 -10.14 -3.35 22.97
N LEU A 44 -11.15 -4.12 23.38
CA LEU A 44 -10.98 -5.53 23.76
C LEU A 44 -10.44 -6.36 22.60
N PHE A 45 -10.94 -6.11 21.40
CA PHE A 45 -10.48 -6.76 20.18
C PHE A 45 -9.00 -6.46 19.90
N GLU A 46 -8.55 -5.20 20.03
CA GLU A 46 -7.14 -4.82 19.90
C GLU A 46 -6.25 -5.52 20.93
N VAL A 47 -6.69 -5.60 22.19
CA VAL A 47 -5.93 -6.27 23.26
C VAL A 47 -5.77 -7.77 22.98
N ILE A 48 -6.85 -8.44 22.57
CA ILE A 48 -6.81 -9.87 22.19
C ILE A 48 -5.86 -10.06 20.99
N PHE A 49 -5.95 -9.19 19.99
CA PHE A 49 -5.09 -9.23 18.80
C PHE A 49 -3.61 -9.07 19.16
N TYR A 50 -3.28 -8.08 20.00
CA TYR A 50 -1.92 -7.84 20.48
C TYR A 50 -1.37 -9.05 21.25
N TYR A 51 -2.14 -9.60 22.17
CA TYR A 51 -1.73 -10.78 22.95
C TYR A 51 -1.45 -11.97 22.04
N LYS A 52 -2.30 -12.19 21.02
CA LYS A 52 -2.13 -13.27 20.05
C LYS A 52 -0.88 -13.09 19.19
N MET A 53 -0.64 -11.90 18.65
CA MET A 53 0.58 -11.58 17.90
C MET A 53 1.85 -11.82 18.74
N LYS A 54 1.83 -11.39 20.01
CA LYS A 54 2.93 -11.61 20.95
C LYS A 54 3.13 -13.09 21.25
N SER A 55 2.05 -13.84 21.44
CA SER A 55 2.10 -15.29 21.65
C SER A 55 2.73 -16.01 20.46
N ASP A 56 2.29 -15.70 19.23
CA ASP A 56 2.79 -16.35 18.02
C ASP A 56 4.27 -15.99 17.79
N TYR A 57 4.66 -14.74 18.04
CA TYR A 57 6.07 -14.32 18.00
C TYR A 57 6.92 -15.09 19.01
N ASN A 58 6.48 -15.19 20.26
CA ASN A 58 7.20 -15.91 21.32
C ASN A 58 7.33 -17.41 20.98
N LEU A 59 6.29 -18.01 20.41
CA LEU A 59 6.34 -19.41 19.96
C LEU A 59 7.38 -19.59 18.86
N ASN A 60 7.42 -18.72 17.85
CA ASN A 60 8.40 -18.78 16.78
C ASN A 60 9.83 -18.68 17.32
N GLN A 61 10.09 -17.78 18.26
CA GLN A 61 11.39 -17.64 18.92
C GLN A 61 11.76 -18.90 19.73
N ASN A 62 10.81 -19.48 20.46
CA ASN A 62 11.04 -20.71 21.21
C ASN A 62 11.40 -21.89 20.29
N ILE A 63 10.70 -22.03 19.16
CA ILE A 63 11.01 -23.08 18.17
C ILE A 63 12.41 -22.88 17.58
N LEU A 64 12.79 -21.65 17.22
CA LEU A 64 14.09 -21.33 16.64
C LEU A 64 15.27 -21.57 17.60
N ASN A 65 15.06 -21.27 18.89
CA ASN A 65 16.11 -21.32 19.91
C ASN A 65 16.22 -22.69 20.58
N ASN A 66 15.10 -23.37 20.83
CA ASN A 66 15.04 -24.60 21.62
C ASN A 66 14.68 -25.85 20.78
N GLY A 67 14.31 -25.68 19.51
CA GLY A 67 13.99 -26.80 18.62
C GLY A 67 15.23 -27.54 18.14
N GLN A 68 15.08 -28.84 17.93
CA GLN A 68 16.10 -29.68 17.31
C GLN A 68 16.11 -29.41 15.81
N LYS A 69 17.15 -28.72 15.33
CA LYS A 69 17.33 -28.42 13.90
C LYS A 69 17.78 -29.66 13.15
N TYR A 70 17.20 -29.90 11.99
CA TYR A 70 17.76 -30.87 11.05
C TYR A 70 18.91 -30.18 10.31
N GLU A 71 20.12 -30.73 10.44
CA GLU A 71 21.32 -30.13 9.87
C GLU A 71 21.16 -29.87 8.37
N LYS A 72 21.75 -28.76 7.90
CA LYS A 72 21.70 -28.31 6.51
C LYS A 72 20.29 -28.22 5.92
N SER A 73 19.29 -27.83 6.72
CA SER A 73 17.93 -27.64 6.23
C SER A 73 17.21 -26.50 6.95
N ILE A 74 16.02 -26.17 6.44
CA ILE A 74 15.11 -25.22 7.09
C ILE A 74 14.22 -25.87 8.16
N TYR A 75 14.31 -27.18 8.37
CA TYR A 75 13.37 -27.93 9.21
C TYR A 75 13.81 -28.02 10.68
N ILE A 76 12.82 -28.00 11.57
CA ILE A 76 13.01 -27.99 13.02
C ILE A 76 11.98 -28.92 13.67
N LYS A 77 12.44 -29.84 14.51
CA LYS A 77 11.58 -30.65 15.39
C LYS A 77 11.42 -29.95 16.73
N TYR A 78 10.18 -29.73 17.15
CA TYR A 78 9.87 -29.10 18.43
C TYR A 78 8.56 -29.68 18.98
N GLU A 79 8.53 -30.08 20.26
CA GLU A 79 7.35 -30.64 20.95
C GLU A 79 6.58 -31.71 20.15
N GLY A 80 7.30 -32.65 19.54
CA GLY A 80 6.68 -33.73 18.77
C GLY A 80 5.96 -33.25 17.50
N LYS A 81 6.42 -32.14 16.91
CA LYS A 81 5.94 -31.61 15.62
C LYS A 81 7.12 -31.18 14.77
N ILE A 82 6.90 -31.13 13.46
CA ILE A 82 7.87 -30.63 12.49
C ILE A 82 7.44 -29.26 11.99
N TYR A 83 8.40 -28.35 11.94
CA TYR A 83 8.26 -27.00 11.46
C TYR A 83 9.31 -26.70 10.39
N CYS A 84 9.06 -25.70 9.56
CA CYS A 84 10.08 -25.11 8.70
C CYS A 84 10.22 -23.61 8.96
N ASN A 85 11.44 -23.11 8.84
CA ASN A 85 11.75 -21.69 8.84
C ASN A 85 11.76 -21.18 7.40
N SER A 86 10.69 -20.49 7.01
CA SER A 86 10.55 -19.88 5.69
C SER A 86 10.59 -18.37 5.84
N PHE A 87 11.72 -17.76 5.48
CA PHE A 87 11.94 -16.31 5.52
C PHE A 87 11.73 -15.68 6.91
N GLY A 88 12.24 -16.34 7.95
CA GLY A 88 12.14 -15.87 9.34
C GLY A 88 10.81 -16.18 10.03
N ASP A 89 9.84 -16.72 9.29
CA ASP A 89 8.58 -17.22 9.82
C ASP A 89 8.60 -18.73 9.98
N ILE A 90 8.01 -19.20 11.07
CA ILE A 90 7.89 -20.62 11.40
C ILE A 90 6.53 -21.15 10.96
N TYR A 91 6.53 -22.17 10.13
CA TYR A 91 5.32 -22.85 9.68
C TYR A 91 5.35 -24.32 10.08
N GLN A 92 4.29 -24.78 10.73
CA GLN A 92 4.13 -26.20 11.05
C GLN A 92 3.80 -26.97 9.77
N LEU A 93 4.45 -28.11 9.57
CA LEU A 93 4.07 -29.07 8.55
C LEU A 93 2.82 -29.83 9.01
N LYS A 94 1.99 -30.25 8.04
CA LYS A 94 0.75 -31.02 8.29
C LYS A 94 0.95 -32.47 7.87
N ASP A 95 0.23 -33.35 8.56
CA ASP A 95 0.12 -34.77 8.22
C ASP A 95 1.49 -35.47 8.07
N VAL A 96 2.46 -35.08 8.91
CA VAL A 96 3.82 -35.63 8.92
C VAL A 96 3.87 -36.89 9.76
N ASP A 97 4.44 -37.94 9.18
CA ASP A 97 4.93 -39.09 9.93
C ASP A 97 6.30 -38.77 10.55
N ILE A 98 6.29 -38.43 11.83
CA ILE A 98 7.47 -37.91 12.54
C ILE A 98 8.59 -38.94 12.62
N ASP A 99 8.23 -40.23 12.73
CA ASP A 99 9.19 -41.31 12.92
C ASP A 99 10.00 -41.60 11.65
N SER A 100 9.39 -41.41 10.47
CA SER A 100 10.07 -41.56 9.18
C SER A 100 10.55 -40.25 8.56
N PHE A 101 10.30 -39.10 9.20
CA PHE A 101 10.69 -37.80 8.68
C PHE A 101 12.22 -37.67 8.59
N LYS A 102 12.70 -37.28 7.42
CA LYS A 102 14.11 -37.01 7.13
C LYS A 102 14.24 -35.86 6.13
N THR A 103 15.33 -35.11 6.24
CA THR A 103 15.70 -34.14 5.22
C THR A 103 16.20 -34.85 3.97
N PHE A 104 15.99 -34.22 2.82
CA PHE A 104 16.61 -34.64 1.58
C PHE A 104 17.88 -33.81 1.42
N ASP A 105 19.05 -34.44 1.45
CA ASP A 105 20.36 -33.78 1.33
C ASP A 105 21.25 -34.60 0.39
N THR A 106 21.49 -34.11 -0.83
CA THR A 106 22.46 -34.70 -1.76
C THR A 106 23.83 -34.02 -1.71
N GLY A 107 24.05 -33.09 -0.76
CA GLY A 107 25.20 -32.19 -0.70
C GLY A 107 24.98 -30.87 -1.45
N ASP A 108 23.86 -30.75 -2.18
CA ASP A 108 23.45 -29.54 -2.86
C ASP A 108 22.64 -28.64 -1.92
N TYR A 109 23.08 -27.40 -1.70
CA TYR A 109 22.39 -26.46 -0.81
C TYR A 109 20.93 -26.18 -1.24
N ARG A 110 20.60 -26.43 -2.51
CA ARG A 110 19.25 -26.28 -3.06
C ARG A 110 18.28 -27.29 -2.46
N ASP A 111 18.78 -28.40 -1.94
CA ASP A 111 17.97 -29.45 -1.30
C ASP A 111 17.54 -29.08 0.12
N ASN A 112 18.14 -28.05 0.74
CA ASN A 112 17.89 -27.63 2.13
C ASN A 112 16.42 -27.31 2.43
N TYR A 113 15.60 -27.12 1.39
CA TYR A 113 14.19 -26.79 1.43
C TYR A 113 13.28 -28.01 1.27
N ILE A 114 13.85 -29.21 1.10
CA ILE A 114 13.13 -30.44 0.80
C ILE A 114 13.27 -31.45 1.94
N ALA A 115 12.17 -32.10 2.27
CA ALA A 115 12.15 -33.22 3.20
C ALA A 115 11.20 -34.31 2.72
N THR A 116 11.30 -35.48 3.32
CA THR A 116 10.43 -36.63 3.04
C THR A 116 10.02 -37.30 4.33
N ASP A 117 8.82 -37.87 4.35
CA ASP A 117 8.47 -38.95 5.27
C ASP A 117 8.09 -40.20 4.46
N LYS A 118 7.57 -41.26 5.10
CA LYS A 118 7.19 -42.49 4.39
C LYS A 118 6.06 -42.31 3.35
N ASN A 119 5.30 -41.22 3.43
CA ASN A 119 4.10 -40.95 2.64
C ASN A 119 4.28 -39.80 1.64
N ASN A 120 5.07 -38.77 2.00
CA ASN A 120 5.04 -37.45 1.37
C ASN A 120 6.45 -36.91 1.10
N VAL A 121 6.54 -36.11 0.03
CA VAL A 121 7.64 -35.17 -0.21
C VAL A 121 7.18 -33.77 0.16
N TYR A 122 8.02 -33.02 0.85
CA TYR A 122 7.76 -31.65 1.30
C TYR A 122 8.72 -30.68 0.63
N LEU A 123 8.21 -29.52 0.22
CA LEU A 123 8.97 -28.33 -0.17
C LEU A 123 8.57 -27.19 0.78
N GLY A 124 9.48 -26.80 1.67
CA GLY A 124 9.11 -26.00 2.84
C GLY A 124 8.01 -26.72 3.64
N ASN A 125 6.91 -26.04 3.91
CA ASN A 125 5.74 -26.64 4.57
C ASN A 125 4.64 -27.12 3.61
N THR A 126 4.93 -27.20 2.30
CA THR A 126 3.97 -27.66 1.29
C THR A 126 4.27 -29.08 0.87
N THR A 127 3.26 -29.95 0.86
CA THR A 127 3.36 -31.31 0.32
C THR A 127 3.34 -31.27 -1.21
N ILE A 128 4.28 -31.94 -1.85
CA ILE A 128 4.31 -32.10 -3.31
C ILE A 128 3.51 -33.34 -3.69
N PRO A 129 2.41 -33.21 -4.45
CA PRO A 129 1.58 -34.34 -4.82
C PRO A 129 2.32 -35.28 -5.78
N ASP A 130 1.86 -36.53 -5.84
CA ASP A 130 2.29 -37.59 -6.76
C ASP A 130 3.75 -38.07 -6.67
N LEU A 131 4.65 -37.37 -5.97
CA LEU A 131 6.03 -37.82 -5.78
C LEU A 131 6.13 -38.91 -4.72
N ASN A 132 6.67 -40.07 -5.10
CA ASN A 132 6.99 -41.13 -4.15
C ASN A 132 8.27 -40.80 -3.36
N PRO A 133 8.18 -40.58 -2.03
CA PRO A 133 9.32 -40.17 -1.21
C PRO A 133 10.45 -41.21 -1.14
N ASN A 134 10.14 -42.50 -1.31
CA ASN A 134 11.14 -43.57 -1.25
C ASN A 134 12.01 -43.67 -2.51
N ARG A 135 11.59 -43.00 -3.60
CA ARG A 135 12.28 -43.03 -4.89
C ARG A 135 12.76 -41.66 -5.36
N LEU A 136 12.60 -40.62 -4.53
CA LEU A 136 12.96 -39.25 -4.87
C LEU A 136 14.45 -39.13 -5.20
N LYS A 137 14.74 -38.45 -6.31
CA LYS A 137 16.10 -38.16 -6.81
C LYS A 137 16.19 -36.71 -7.25
N ASN A 138 17.34 -36.10 -6.99
CA ASN A 138 17.74 -34.82 -7.56
C ASN A 138 18.28 -35.07 -8.98
N LEU A 139 17.76 -34.33 -9.95
CA LEU A 139 18.15 -34.39 -11.36
C LEU A 139 19.09 -33.25 -11.78
N GLY A 140 19.41 -32.34 -10.86
CA GLY A 140 20.13 -31.09 -11.09
C GLY A 140 19.18 -29.91 -11.33
N SER A 141 19.69 -28.70 -11.13
CA SER A 141 19.03 -27.44 -11.51
C SER A 141 17.61 -27.25 -10.95
N ASN A 142 17.38 -27.74 -9.72
CA ASN A 142 16.09 -27.74 -9.01
C ASN A 142 15.01 -28.67 -9.60
N TYR A 143 15.40 -29.66 -10.40
CA TYR A 143 14.50 -30.69 -10.90
C TYR A 143 14.64 -31.99 -10.11
N TYR A 144 13.51 -32.64 -9.84
CA TYR A 144 13.43 -33.83 -9.03
C TYR A 144 12.45 -34.83 -9.63
N SER A 145 12.67 -36.11 -9.37
CA SER A 145 11.80 -37.18 -9.86
C SER A 145 11.79 -38.39 -8.93
N ASP A 146 10.69 -39.12 -8.93
CA ASP A 146 10.58 -40.46 -8.34
C ASP A 146 10.75 -41.59 -9.38
N GLY A 147 11.11 -41.23 -10.61
CA GLY A 147 11.21 -42.11 -11.77
C GLY A 147 9.89 -42.29 -12.55
N VAL A 148 8.81 -41.62 -12.14
CA VAL A 148 7.53 -41.58 -12.87
C VAL A 148 7.10 -40.13 -13.11
N ASN A 149 7.14 -39.32 -12.06
CA ASN A 149 6.77 -37.91 -12.09
C ASN A 149 8.02 -37.02 -12.09
N TYR A 150 7.94 -35.88 -12.77
CA TYR A 150 9.00 -34.88 -12.83
C TYR A 150 8.49 -33.55 -12.29
N TYR A 151 9.27 -32.93 -11.40
CA TYR A 151 8.93 -31.65 -10.78
C TYR A 151 10.10 -30.69 -10.79
N PHE A 152 9.80 -29.42 -11.03
CA PHE A 152 10.64 -28.30 -10.64
C PHE A 152 10.26 -27.88 -9.22
N LEU A 153 11.22 -27.83 -8.30
CA LEU A 153 11.03 -27.40 -6.90
C LEU A 153 11.95 -26.21 -6.60
N SER A 154 11.37 -25.02 -6.49
CA SER A 154 12.13 -23.79 -6.29
C SER A 154 12.79 -23.72 -4.91
N ASP A 155 14.04 -23.28 -4.88
CA ASP A 155 14.77 -22.89 -3.67
C ASP A 155 14.59 -21.41 -3.30
N ASN A 156 13.94 -20.64 -4.18
CA ASN A 156 13.51 -19.27 -3.92
C ASN A 156 12.03 -19.25 -3.58
N TYR A 157 11.66 -18.55 -2.51
CA TYR A 157 10.26 -18.32 -2.17
C TYR A 157 9.72 -17.09 -2.91
N ILE A 158 8.42 -17.08 -3.19
CA ILE A 158 7.70 -15.93 -3.73
C ILE A 158 6.60 -15.51 -2.77
N ARG A 159 6.27 -14.22 -2.78
CA ARG A 159 5.08 -13.71 -2.10
C ARG A 159 3.86 -14.12 -2.91
N ASN A 160 2.84 -14.62 -2.24
CA ASN A 160 1.55 -14.82 -2.88
C ASN A 160 0.88 -13.45 -3.09
N GLU A 161 0.86 -12.98 -4.34
CA GLU A 161 0.32 -11.66 -4.73
C GLU A 161 -1.20 -11.58 -4.58
N ASP A 162 -1.92 -12.71 -4.68
CA ASP A 162 -3.38 -12.78 -4.50
C ASP A 162 -3.80 -12.60 -3.03
N ILE A 163 -2.85 -12.69 -2.10
CA ILE A 163 -3.09 -12.47 -0.68
C ILE A 163 -3.09 -10.95 -0.41
N SER A 164 -4.26 -10.34 -0.55
CA SER A 164 -4.47 -8.97 -0.11
C SER A 164 -4.26 -8.82 1.40
N THR A 165 -3.79 -7.65 1.84
CA THR A 165 -3.64 -7.32 3.27
C THR A 165 -4.95 -7.56 4.03
N TRP A 166 -6.10 -7.29 3.38
CA TRP A 166 -7.41 -7.58 3.92
C TRP A 166 -7.69 -9.08 4.06
N SER A 167 -7.23 -9.93 3.14
CA SER A 167 -7.36 -11.39 3.28
C SER A 167 -6.55 -11.92 4.46
N ILE A 168 -5.31 -11.44 4.64
CA ILE A 168 -4.47 -11.80 5.80
C ILE A 168 -5.19 -11.39 7.09
N LEU A 169 -5.62 -10.13 7.15
CA LEU A 169 -6.30 -9.59 8.30
C LEU A 169 -7.60 -10.35 8.59
N LYS A 170 -8.44 -10.59 7.58
CA LYS A 170 -9.68 -11.35 7.70
C LYS A 170 -9.46 -12.77 8.22
N GLU A 171 -8.48 -13.51 7.70
CA GLU A 171 -8.19 -14.86 8.21
C GLU A 171 -7.68 -14.82 9.64
N TYR A 172 -6.83 -13.86 9.98
CA TYR A 172 -6.33 -13.71 11.33
C TYR A 172 -7.44 -13.33 12.31
N ILE A 173 -8.34 -12.42 11.93
CA ILE A 173 -9.46 -11.95 12.75
C ILE A 173 -10.54 -13.03 12.91
N ILE A 174 -10.96 -13.69 11.82
CA ILE A 174 -12.11 -14.60 11.83
C ILE A 174 -11.68 -16.02 12.24
N LYS A 175 -10.53 -16.49 11.75
CA LYS A 175 -10.09 -17.87 11.92
C LYS A 175 -8.98 -18.03 12.96
N ASN A 176 -8.48 -16.93 13.54
CA ASN A 176 -7.34 -16.94 14.46
C ASN A 176 -6.12 -17.71 13.90
N LYS A 177 -5.90 -17.61 12.59
CA LYS A 177 -4.83 -18.31 11.87
C LYS A 177 -3.99 -17.34 11.06
N LYS A 178 -2.68 -17.41 11.25
CA LYS A 178 -1.71 -16.74 10.37
C LYS A 178 -1.72 -17.43 9.02
N LYS A 179 -2.06 -16.67 7.98
CA LYS A 179 -1.96 -17.14 6.59
C LYS A 179 -0.50 -17.07 6.16
N GLN A 180 -0.02 -18.13 5.52
CA GLN A 180 1.30 -18.13 4.91
C GLN A 180 1.32 -17.17 3.73
N VAL A 181 2.27 -16.22 3.76
CA VAL A 181 2.41 -15.17 2.74
C VAL A 181 3.46 -15.54 1.70
N TYR A 182 4.52 -16.24 2.11
CA TYR A 182 5.62 -16.66 1.26
C TYR A 182 5.62 -18.17 1.11
N PHE A 183 5.82 -18.66 -0.11
CA PHE A 183 5.88 -20.08 -0.40
C PHE A 183 6.91 -20.37 -1.49
N TYR A 184 7.40 -21.59 -1.52
CA TYR A 184 8.30 -22.07 -2.56
C TYR A 184 7.48 -22.58 -3.75
N PRO A 185 7.54 -21.96 -4.93
CA PRO A 185 6.81 -22.41 -6.09
C PRO A 185 7.34 -23.74 -6.59
N PHE A 186 6.45 -24.57 -7.10
CA PHE A 186 6.78 -25.84 -7.74
C PHE A 186 5.92 -26.04 -8.98
N LYS A 187 6.40 -26.85 -9.92
CA LYS A 187 5.69 -27.15 -11.16
C LYS A 187 5.92 -28.58 -11.59
N LYS A 188 4.85 -29.32 -11.85
CA LYS A 188 4.91 -30.65 -12.50
C LYS A 188 5.24 -30.47 -13.98
N ILE A 189 6.13 -31.31 -14.50
CA ILE A 189 6.51 -31.31 -15.92
C ILE A 189 5.82 -32.50 -16.60
N GLU A 190 5.05 -32.20 -17.63
CA GLU A 190 4.42 -33.19 -18.48
C GLU A 190 5.42 -33.66 -19.55
N THR A 191 6.23 -34.67 -19.20
CA THR A 191 7.09 -35.39 -20.15
C THR A 191 7.11 -36.87 -19.81
N THR A 192 7.21 -37.71 -20.84
CA THR A 192 7.39 -39.16 -20.72
C THR A 192 8.86 -39.57 -20.85
N LYS A 193 9.74 -38.61 -21.15
CA LYS A 193 11.17 -38.82 -21.36
C LYS A 193 11.96 -38.56 -20.09
N ALA A 194 13.18 -39.09 -20.05
CA ALA A 194 14.08 -38.86 -18.94
C ALA A 194 14.50 -37.39 -18.91
N LEU A 195 14.16 -36.69 -17.82
CA LEU A 195 14.54 -35.29 -17.62
C LEU A 195 15.87 -35.23 -16.84
N LYS A 196 16.76 -34.32 -17.23
CA LYS A 196 17.97 -33.98 -16.47
C LYS A 196 18.13 -32.45 -16.41
N GLY A 197 18.57 -31.93 -15.27
CA GLY A 197 19.03 -30.55 -15.17
C GLY A 197 20.20 -30.29 -16.12
N ILE A 198 20.20 -29.13 -16.76
CA ILE A 198 21.30 -28.72 -17.63
C ILE A 198 22.43 -28.19 -16.74
N GLU A 199 23.63 -28.74 -16.91
CA GLU A 199 24.82 -28.33 -16.16
C GLU A 199 25.12 -26.84 -16.43
N ASP A 200 25.68 -26.15 -15.43
CA ASP A 200 25.97 -24.71 -15.43
C ASP A 200 24.76 -23.75 -15.56
N PHE A 201 23.54 -24.25 -15.79
CA PHE A 201 22.32 -23.44 -15.79
C PHE A 201 21.46 -23.77 -14.58
N ARG A 202 21.20 -22.78 -13.73
CA ARG A 202 20.16 -22.92 -12.72
C ARG A 202 18.79 -22.92 -13.40
N TYR A 203 17.87 -23.72 -12.89
CA TYR A 203 16.47 -23.76 -13.31
C TYR A 203 16.19 -24.23 -14.75
N LEU A 204 17.21 -24.60 -15.52
CA LEU A 204 17.04 -25.25 -16.81
C LEU A 204 17.16 -26.77 -16.70
N ALA A 205 16.26 -27.48 -17.37
CA ALA A 205 16.33 -28.92 -17.59
C ALA A 205 15.94 -29.27 -19.01
N SER A 206 16.35 -30.45 -19.46
CA SER A 206 15.98 -30.99 -20.76
C SER A 206 15.65 -32.47 -20.69
N ASP A 207 14.76 -32.89 -21.57
CA ASP A 207 14.44 -34.29 -21.85
C ASP A 207 15.05 -34.77 -23.18
N GLU A 208 16.18 -34.15 -23.57
CA GLU A 208 16.93 -34.29 -24.83
C GLU A 208 16.26 -33.69 -26.07
N GLU A 209 14.95 -33.45 -26.04
CA GLU A 209 14.22 -32.80 -27.15
C GLU A 209 13.73 -31.40 -26.82
N LYS A 210 13.30 -31.18 -25.58
CA LYS A 210 12.72 -29.93 -25.10
C LYS A 210 13.57 -29.38 -23.98
N VAL A 211 13.54 -28.05 -23.86
CA VAL A 211 14.17 -27.33 -22.75
C VAL A 211 13.09 -26.68 -21.91
N TYR A 212 13.26 -26.76 -20.60
CA TYR A 212 12.32 -26.26 -19.61
C TYR A 212 13.01 -25.26 -18.69
N TYR A 213 12.41 -24.09 -18.47
CA TYR A 213 12.82 -23.11 -17.47
C TYR A 213 11.79 -23.10 -16.34
N LYS A 214 12.21 -23.40 -15.11
CA LYS A 214 11.33 -23.52 -13.93
C LYS A 214 10.10 -24.42 -14.18
N GLY A 215 10.29 -25.51 -14.94
CA GLY A 215 9.24 -26.44 -15.35
C GLY A 215 8.36 -25.98 -16.52
N GLU A 216 8.62 -24.81 -17.11
CA GLU A 216 7.90 -24.28 -18.26
C GLU A 216 8.65 -24.54 -19.57
N LEU A 217 7.95 -25.01 -20.61
CA LEU A 217 8.54 -25.28 -21.91
C LEU A 217 9.04 -23.99 -22.59
N ILE A 218 10.30 -23.99 -23.01
CA ILE A 218 10.88 -22.98 -23.91
C ILE A 218 10.67 -23.45 -25.35
N LYS A 219 9.97 -22.66 -26.15
CA LYS A 219 9.66 -23.05 -27.54
C LYS A 219 10.92 -22.92 -28.41
N ASN A 220 11.20 -23.97 -29.18
CA ASN A 220 12.26 -24.01 -30.20
C ASN A 220 13.67 -23.72 -29.67
N ALA A 221 13.95 -24.00 -28.40
CA ALA A 221 15.29 -23.87 -27.84
C ALA A 221 16.23 -24.97 -28.38
N ASP A 222 17.43 -24.59 -28.80
CA ASP A 222 18.49 -25.50 -29.23
C ASP A 222 19.41 -25.85 -28.04
N LEU A 223 19.12 -27.00 -27.42
CA LEU A 223 19.84 -27.53 -26.25
C LEU A 223 21.37 -27.49 -26.41
N TYR A 224 21.89 -27.90 -27.57
CA TYR A 224 23.33 -28.13 -27.76
C TYR A 224 24.12 -26.85 -27.95
N THR A 225 23.44 -25.72 -28.15
CA THR A 225 24.08 -24.42 -28.36
C THR A 225 23.70 -23.38 -27.32
N LEU A 226 22.96 -23.79 -26.27
CA LEU A 226 22.61 -22.93 -25.15
C LEU A 226 23.86 -22.40 -24.44
N LYS A 227 23.87 -21.09 -24.18
CA LYS A 227 24.86 -20.36 -23.41
C LYS A 227 24.17 -19.36 -22.49
N ALA A 228 24.67 -19.23 -21.26
CA ALA A 228 24.25 -18.16 -20.37
C ALA A 228 24.81 -16.82 -20.89
N VAL A 229 24.04 -15.73 -20.73
CA VAL A 229 24.58 -14.39 -21.00
C VAL A 229 25.59 -13.99 -19.92
N ASP A 230 25.28 -14.29 -18.66
CA ASP A 230 26.15 -14.08 -17.51
C ASP A 230 26.10 -15.27 -16.55
N LYS A 231 27.22 -15.60 -15.91
CA LYS A 231 27.35 -16.78 -15.04
C LYS A 231 26.41 -16.73 -13.82
N TYR A 232 26.08 -15.54 -13.33
CA TYR A 232 25.27 -15.33 -12.14
C TYR A 232 23.84 -14.89 -12.46
N ASN A 233 23.45 -14.96 -13.73
CA ASN A 233 22.10 -14.67 -14.17
C ASN A 233 21.41 -15.91 -14.75
N ASP A 234 20.31 -16.29 -14.13
CA ASP A 234 19.54 -17.48 -14.53
C ASP A 234 18.44 -17.15 -15.55
N ASP A 235 18.18 -15.88 -15.79
CA ASP A 235 17.00 -15.42 -16.53
C ASP A 235 17.30 -15.10 -18.01
N TYR A 236 18.54 -14.78 -18.36
CA TYR A 236 18.99 -14.51 -19.73
C TYR A 236 19.98 -15.55 -20.23
N PHE A 237 19.64 -16.16 -21.35
CA PHE A 237 20.47 -17.13 -22.05
C PHE A 237 20.13 -17.08 -23.53
N TYR A 238 20.99 -17.66 -24.36
CA TYR A 238 20.81 -17.67 -25.81
C TYR A 238 21.26 -19.01 -26.37
N ASP A 239 20.71 -19.38 -27.52
CA ASP A 239 21.22 -20.48 -28.33
C ASP A 239 21.72 -19.93 -29.67
N LYS A 240 22.12 -20.78 -30.62
CA LYS A 240 22.64 -20.29 -31.91
C LYS A 240 21.66 -19.42 -32.73
N ASN A 241 20.35 -19.51 -32.45
CA ASN A 241 19.29 -18.88 -33.22
C ASN A 241 18.59 -17.74 -32.46
N ASN A 242 18.41 -17.88 -31.15
CA ASN A 242 17.51 -17.05 -30.35
C ASN A 242 18.17 -16.58 -29.06
N VAL A 243 17.74 -15.41 -28.60
CA VAL A 243 18.02 -14.92 -27.25
C VAL A 243 16.76 -15.06 -26.42
N TYR A 244 16.88 -15.47 -25.16
CA TYR A 244 15.75 -15.73 -24.28
C TYR A 244 15.83 -14.86 -23.03
N TYR A 245 14.66 -14.41 -22.59
CA TYR A 245 14.41 -14.03 -21.21
C TYR A 245 13.38 -15.00 -20.63
N LYS A 246 13.81 -15.83 -19.67
CA LYS A 246 13.01 -16.94 -19.11
C LYS A 246 12.50 -17.83 -20.24
N THR A 247 11.19 -17.97 -20.41
CA THR A 247 10.59 -18.81 -21.46
C THR A 247 10.38 -18.09 -22.79
N LYS A 248 10.59 -16.78 -22.86
CA LYS A 248 10.28 -15.98 -24.05
C LYS A 248 11.52 -15.74 -24.90
N ALA A 249 11.43 -16.12 -26.17
CA ALA A 249 12.39 -15.71 -27.18
C ALA A 249 12.22 -14.20 -27.45
N LEU A 250 13.29 -13.45 -27.26
CA LEU A 250 13.40 -12.04 -27.60
C LEU A 250 13.66 -11.90 -29.09
N ASN A 251 13.08 -10.87 -29.69
CA ASN A 251 13.38 -10.49 -31.07
C ASN A 251 14.75 -9.79 -31.13
N LEU A 252 15.82 -10.50 -30.80
CA LEU A 252 17.21 -10.04 -30.79
C LEU A 252 18.10 -11.09 -31.45
N SER A 253 19.17 -10.63 -32.10
CA SER A 253 20.13 -11.52 -32.74
C SER A 253 21.02 -12.18 -31.70
N SER A 254 21.06 -13.50 -31.69
CA SER A 254 21.99 -14.26 -30.87
C SER A 254 23.43 -14.02 -31.31
N ASN A 255 24.31 -13.71 -30.35
CA ASN A 255 25.74 -13.53 -30.58
C ASN A 255 26.53 -13.56 -29.25
N ASP A 256 27.84 -13.77 -29.33
CA ASP A 256 28.70 -13.86 -28.15
C ASP A 256 29.02 -12.49 -27.49
N ASN A 257 28.56 -11.35 -28.06
CA ASN A 257 28.72 -10.00 -27.49
C ASN A 257 27.48 -9.53 -26.69
N LEU A 258 26.59 -10.45 -26.32
CA LEU A 258 25.50 -10.18 -25.39
C LEU A 258 26.07 -10.03 -23.98
N ASN A 259 25.69 -8.95 -23.30
CA ASN A 259 26.15 -8.65 -21.94
C ASN A 259 25.00 -8.16 -21.08
N LEU A 260 25.09 -8.40 -19.78
CA LEU A 260 24.21 -7.79 -18.79
C LEU A 260 24.87 -6.56 -18.19
N VAL A 261 24.17 -5.42 -18.22
CA VAL A 261 24.72 -4.13 -17.79
C VAL A 261 23.76 -3.40 -16.86
N SER A 262 24.33 -2.70 -15.89
CA SER A 262 23.61 -1.96 -14.85
C SER A 262 24.51 -0.86 -14.26
N VAL A 263 23.92 0.03 -13.47
CA VAL A 263 24.66 0.95 -12.58
C VAL A 263 25.11 0.16 -11.33
N GLU A 264 26.07 0.67 -10.55
CA GLU A 264 26.65 -0.09 -9.41
C GLU A 264 25.58 -0.52 -8.39
N GLN A 265 24.66 0.38 -8.08
CA GLN A 265 23.54 0.13 -7.17
C GLN A 265 22.23 -0.15 -7.91
N GLY A 266 22.33 -0.69 -9.13
CA GLY A 266 21.23 -0.75 -10.07
C GLY A 266 20.11 -1.68 -9.62
N GLU A 267 18.89 -1.16 -9.56
CA GLU A 267 17.68 -1.98 -9.44
C GLU A 267 17.38 -2.78 -10.72
N ARG A 268 17.96 -2.37 -11.87
CA ARG A 268 17.64 -2.91 -13.20
C ARG A 268 18.90 -3.38 -13.88
N THR A 269 18.78 -4.55 -14.50
CA THR A 269 19.82 -5.15 -15.34
C THR A 269 19.29 -5.25 -16.75
N TYR A 270 19.98 -4.60 -17.68
CA TYR A 270 19.62 -4.58 -19.09
C TYR A 270 20.45 -5.61 -19.84
N LEU A 271 19.83 -6.30 -20.79
CA LEU A 271 20.55 -7.05 -21.79
C LEU A 271 20.98 -6.09 -22.90
N TYR A 272 22.29 -6.06 -23.16
CA TYR A 272 22.91 -5.26 -24.20
C TYR A 272 23.57 -6.14 -25.25
N ASP A 273 23.22 -5.91 -26.50
CA ASP A 273 23.88 -6.50 -27.67
C ASP A 273 25.01 -5.58 -28.11
N GLY A 274 26.24 -5.88 -27.68
CA GLY A 274 27.42 -5.07 -27.99
C GLY A 274 27.79 -5.05 -29.47
N LEU A 275 27.23 -5.95 -30.30
CA LEU A 275 27.50 -5.99 -31.73
C LEU A 275 26.58 -5.03 -32.50
N ASN A 276 25.27 -5.06 -32.25
CA ASN A 276 24.29 -4.28 -33.01
C ASN A 276 23.74 -3.07 -32.23
N GLY A 277 24.10 -2.94 -30.95
CA GLY A 277 23.61 -1.89 -30.06
C GLY A 277 22.13 -2.02 -29.70
N ASN A 278 21.57 -3.24 -29.68
CA ASN A 278 20.22 -3.46 -29.17
C ASN A 278 20.22 -3.47 -27.63
N VAL A 279 19.11 -3.05 -27.04
CA VAL A 279 18.90 -3.06 -25.60
C VAL A 279 17.54 -3.69 -25.30
N SER A 280 17.49 -4.55 -24.28
CA SER A 280 16.23 -4.95 -23.69
C SER A 280 16.29 -4.91 -22.16
N LEU A 281 15.13 -4.67 -21.57
CA LEU A 281 14.88 -4.85 -20.15
C LEU A 281 13.79 -5.90 -20.01
N GLU A 282 14.17 -7.06 -19.51
CA GLU A 282 13.33 -8.26 -19.48
C GLU A 282 12.82 -8.58 -20.89
N GLU A 283 11.50 -8.64 -21.06
CA GLU A 283 10.85 -8.85 -22.35
C GLU A 283 10.72 -7.56 -23.18
N TYR A 284 10.91 -6.40 -22.58
CA TYR A 284 10.77 -5.11 -23.24
C TYR A 284 12.02 -4.80 -24.07
N ILE A 285 11.87 -4.81 -25.38
CA ILE A 285 12.94 -4.48 -26.33
C ILE A 285 12.81 -3.01 -26.70
N PHE A 286 13.92 -2.28 -26.62
CA PHE A 286 13.98 -0.87 -26.98
C PHE A 286 13.70 -0.67 -28.48
N ASP A 287 13.24 0.51 -28.87
CA ASP A 287 12.85 0.76 -30.25
C ASP A 287 14.06 0.58 -31.19
N LYS A 288 13.95 -0.40 -32.08
CA LYS A 288 14.97 -0.75 -33.07
C LYS A 288 15.25 0.37 -34.07
N LYS A 289 14.36 1.35 -34.21
CA LYS A 289 14.57 2.52 -35.07
C LYS A 289 15.80 3.33 -34.68
N TYR A 290 16.14 3.36 -33.39
CA TYR A 290 17.22 4.20 -32.88
C TYR A 290 18.52 3.43 -32.60
N ILE A 291 18.64 2.17 -33.02
CA ILE A 291 19.91 1.44 -32.90
C ILE A 291 20.97 2.01 -33.88
N PRO A 292 22.26 1.91 -33.57
CA PRO A 292 22.83 1.33 -32.35
C PRO A 292 22.71 2.28 -31.15
N TYR A 293 22.38 1.71 -29.99
CA TYR A 293 22.50 2.40 -28.70
C TYR A 293 23.92 2.23 -28.14
N GLN A 294 24.48 3.34 -27.68
CA GLN A 294 25.62 3.38 -26.77
C GLN A 294 25.12 3.63 -25.35
N ILE A 295 25.65 2.89 -24.38
CA ILE A 295 25.20 2.95 -22.99
C ILE A 295 26.12 3.85 -22.18
N LEU A 296 25.53 4.72 -21.36
CA LEU A 296 26.23 5.57 -20.41
C LEU A 296 25.85 5.18 -18.97
N GLY A 297 26.84 5.25 -18.06
CA GLY A 297 26.64 5.01 -16.64
C GLY A 297 26.82 3.56 -16.20
N ILE A 298 27.39 2.68 -17.03
CA ILE A 298 27.69 1.29 -16.63
C ILE A 298 28.61 1.31 -15.40
N GLY A 299 28.18 0.67 -14.32
CA GLY A 299 28.89 0.64 -13.05
C GLY A 299 28.94 1.99 -12.32
N SER A 300 28.16 2.99 -12.74
CA SER A 300 28.16 4.30 -12.09
C SER A 300 27.58 4.22 -10.68
N ALA A 301 28.28 4.86 -9.74
CA ALA A 301 27.88 5.02 -8.35
C ALA A 301 27.08 6.31 -8.09
N HIS A 302 26.91 7.16 -9.11
CA HIS A 302 26.29 8.50 -8.99
C HIS A 302 24.98 8.65 -9.77
N VAL A 303 24.56 7.63 -10.52
CA VAL A 303 23.29 7.64 -11.25
C VAL A 303 22.38 6.48 -10.84
N LYS A 304 21.07 6.72 -10.91
CA LYS A 304 20.04 5.76 -10.50
C LYS A 304 19.68 4.73 -11.58
N ASP A 305 19.98 5.02 -12.84
CA ASP A 305 19.70 4.14 -13.98
C ASP A 305 20.62 4.50 -15.18
N LEU A 306 20.64 3.65 -16.21
CA LEU A 306 21.45 3.86 -17.41
C LEU A 306 20.80 4.88 -18.37
N LEU A 307 21.64 5.56 -19.15
CA LEU A 307 21.21 6.35 -20.30
C LEU A 307 21.66 5.68 -21.60
N PHE A 308 20.85 5.84 -22.65
CA PHE A 308 21.06 5.19 -23.94
C PHE A 308 21.14 6.25 -25.03
N VAL A 309 22.29 6.37 -25.68
CA VAL A 309 22.56 7.37 -26.69
C VAL A 309 22.48 6.73 -28.06
N SER A 310 21.80 7.39 -29.00
CA SER A 310 21.89 7.06 -30.42
C SER A 310 22.09 8.32 -31.25
N LYS A 311 22.21 8.18 -32.57
CA LYS A 311 22.25 9.34 -33.48
C LYS A 311 21.03 10.27 -33.34
N ASP A 312 19.88 9.73 -32.93
CA ASP A 312 18.61 10.44 -32.94
C ASP A 312 18.24 11.00 -31.56
N GLY A 313 19.02 10.74 -30.51
CA GLY A 313 18.72 11.27 -29.19
C GLY A 313 19.40 10.56 -28.03
N ILE A 314 19.06 11.02 -26.85
CA ILE A 314 19.35 10.38 -25.56
C ILE A 314 18.03 9.82 -25.03
N PHE A 315 18.07 8.58 -24.56
CA PHE A 315 16.92 7.82 -24.10
C PHE A 315 17.17 7.23 -22.71
N PHE A 316 16.09 6.90 -22.02
CA PHE A 316 16.09 6.25 -20.72
C PHE A 316 14.86 5.36 -20.58
N TYR A 317 14.89 4.40 -19.64
CA TYR A 317 13.69 3.63 -19.30
C TYR A 317 12.91 4.34 -18.20
N ASN A 318 11.61 4.57 -18.41
CA ASN A 318 10.74 5.14 -17.39
C ASN A 318 9.94 4.02 -16.69
N PRO A 319 10.20 3.71 -15.40
CA PRO A 319 9.49 2.65 -14.69
C PRO A 319 8.01 2.98 -14.40
N GLU A 320 7.62 4.26 -14.44
CA GLU A 320 6.22 4.67 -14.24
C GLU A 320 5.35 4.35 -15.47
N THR A 321 5.90 4.52 -16.68
CA THR A 321 5.22 4.18 -17.94
C THR A 321 5.57 2.78 -18.43
N LYS A 322 6.66 2.19 -17.91
CA LYS A 322 7.26 0.92 -18.30
C LYS A 322 7.78 0.89 -19.75
N GLU A 323 8.16 2.05 -20.27
CA GLU A 323 8.58 2.24 -21.65
C GLU A 323 9.88 3.04 -21.73
N GLN A 324 10.56 2.93 -22.88
CA GLN A 324 11.65 3.79 -23.27
C GLN A 324 11.12 5.20 -23.60
N GLU A 325 11.75 6.22 -23.03
CA GLU A 325 11.43 7.62 -23.29
C GLU A 325 12.67 8.38 -23.80
N ARG A 326 12.42 9.43 -24.59
CA ARG A 326 13.47 10.31 -25.12
C ARG A 326 13.68 11.49 -24.18
N ALA A 327 14.88 11.64 -23.66
CA ALA A 327 15.30 12.78 -22.84
C ALA A 327 15.60 14.03 -23.68
N GLY A 328 16.16 13.86 -24.89
CA GLY A 328 16.52 14.97 -25.76
C GLY A 328 17.33 14.55 -26.98
N ASP A 329 17.87 15.54 -27.68
CA ASP A 329 18.76 15.35 -28.84
C ASP A 329 20.11 14.76 -28.41
N ASN A 330 20.82 14.12 -29.34
CA ASN A 330 22.18 13.69 -29.08
C ASN A 330 23.10 14.92 -29.06
N ILE A 331 23.68 15.19 -27.89
CA ILE A 331 24.54 16.34 -27.64
C ILE A 331 26.02 16.06 -27.94
N PHE A 332 26.42 14.79 -28.04
CA PHE A 332 27.82 14.38 -28.13
C PHE A 332 28.39 14.56 -29.54
N LYS A 333 29.69 14.84 -29.60
CA LYS A 333 30.45 15.03 -30.84
C LYS A 333 31.42 13.86 -31.03
N GLY A 334 31.13 13.03 -32.03
CA GLY A 334 32.00 11.89 -32.37
C GLY A 334 31.82 10.73 -31.41
N LYS A 335 32.93 10.10 -31.01
CA LYS A 335 32.91 8.88 -30.20
C LYS A 335 32.83 9.22 -28.72
N VAL A 336 31.87 8.64 -28.00
CA VAL A 336 31.81 8.76 -26.54
C VAL A 336 32.65 7.66 -25.89
N GLU A 337 33.47 8.01 -24.90
CA GLU A 337 34.34 7.11 -24.15
C GLU A 337 34.20 7.36 -22.64
N ASN A 338 34.24 6.29 -21.85
CA ASN A 338 34.23 6.40 -20.39
C ASN A 338 35.64 6.77 -19.90
N ILE A 339 35.74 7.82 -19.08
CA ILE A 339 36.93 8.17 -18.29
C ILE A 339 36.88 7.46 -16.93
N LEU A 340 35.70 7.49 -16.31
CA LEU A 340 35.27 6.77 -15.12
C LEU A 340 33.82 6.30 -15.35
N SER A 341 33.25 5.51 -14.45
CA SER A 341 31.87 5.04 -14.64
C SER A 341 30.85 6.18 -14.69
N SER A 342 31.12 7.29 -14.02
CA SER A 342 30.27 8.49 -14.00
C SER A 342 30.81 9.68 -14.79
N VAL A 343 32.00 9.56 -15.38
CA VAL A 343 32.66 10.64 -16.14
C VAL A 343 32.99 10.14 -17.54
N ILE A 344 32.53 10.86 -18.55
CA ILE A 344 32.66 10.47 -19.95
C ILE A 344 33.28 11.61 -20.76
N SER A 345 33.83 11.30 -21.93
CA SER A 345 34.24 12.31 -22.90
C SER A 345 33.73 11.96 -24.27
N ASP A 346 33.51 12.99 -25.09
CA ASP A 346 33.41 12.83 -26.53
C ASP A 346 34.72 13.33 -27.19
N ASP A 347 34.72 13.53 -28.51
CA ASP A 347 35.91 14.01 -29.22
C ASP A 347 36.33 15.43 -28.80
N LYS A 348 35.42 16.22 -28.21
CA LYS A 348 35.61 17.64 -27.92
C LYS A 348 35.55 17.99 -26.43
N ASN A 349 34.68 17.38 -25.65
CA ASN A 349 34.28 17.81 -24.30
C ASN A 349 34.35 16.66 -23.29
N ILE A 350 34.37 17.03 -22.01
CA ILE A 350 34.20 16.11 -20.88
C ILE A 350 32.85 16.37 -20.22
N TYR A 351 32.18 15.30 -19.80
CA TYR A 351 30.91 15.34 -19.09
C TYR A 351 30.94 14.45 -17.87
N TYR A 352 30.05 14.72 -16.92
CA TYR A 352 29.72 13.77 -15.87
C TYR A 352 28.22 13.51 -15.78
N LEU A 353 27.87 12.33 -15.28
CA LEU A 353 26.50 11.89 -15.07
C LEU A 353 26.18 11.98 -13.58
N HIS A 354 25.04 12.57 -13.22
CA HIS A 354 24.67 12.70 -11.83
C HIS A 354 23.15 12.68 -11.65
N SER A 355 22.68 11.88 -10.69
CA SER A 355 21.26 11.81 -10.34
C SER A 355 20.89 12.78 -9.22
N TYR A 356 19.73 13.41 -9.37
CA TYR A 356 19.20 14.32 -8.36
C TYR A 356 17.67 14.29 -8.32
N ASP A 357 17.10 14.63 -7.16
CA ASP A 357 15.65 14.63 -6.94
C ASP A 357 15.11 16.05 -6.88
N VAL A 358 13.98 16.29 -7.55
CA VAL A 358 13.23 17.54 -7.42
C VAL A 358 12.13 17.35 -6.41
N LEU A 359 12.18 18.13 -5.33
CA LEU A 359 11.24 18.07 -4.22
C LEU A 359 10.38 19.34 -4.16
N ARG A 360 9.08 19.19 -3.89
CA ARG A 360 8.15 20.29 -3.66
C ARG A 360 7.66 20.28 -2.21
N LYS A 361 7.55 21.44 -1.58
CA LYS A 361 6.96 21.56 -0.23
C LYS A 361 5.45 21.31 -0.27
N ARG A 362 4.93 20.43 0.60
CA ARG A 362 3.48 20.23 0.75
C ARG A 362 2.85 21.48 1.38
N ARG A 363 1.77 22.01 0.79
CA ARG A 363 1.01 23.12 1.39
C ARG A 363 0.12 22.58 2.51
N ARG A 364 0.22 23.19 3.72
CA ARG A 364 -0.65 23.03 4.91
C ARG A 364 -0.33 21.97 6.00
N SER A 365 0.88 21.42 6.16
CA SER A 365 1.24 20.74 7.44
C SER A 365 2.74 20.46 7.63
N SER A 366 3.23 20.84 8.82
CA SER A 366 4.49 20.51 9.53
C SER A 366 5.83 20.65 8.80
N ARG A 367 6.89 20.93 9.57
CA ARG A 367 8.21 21.44 9.12
C ARG A 367 9.03 20.55 8.17
N HIS A 368 8.57 19.38 7.72
CA HIS A 368 9.43 18.46 6.94
C HIS A 368 8.72 17.65 5.84
N ALA A 369 7.49 17.99 5.43
CA ALA A 369 6.79 17.24 4.38
C ALA A 369 7.18 17.74 2.97
N HIS A 370 8.23 17.15 2.39
CA HIS A 370 8.56 17.28 0.97
C HIS A 370 7.90 16.16 0.16
N ILE A 371 7.45 16.51 -1.05
CA ILE A 371 6.86 15.58 -2.02
C ILE A 371 7.87 15.44 -3.16
N LEU A 372 8.22 14.20 -3.49
CA LEU A 372 9.05 13.88 -4.64
C LEU A 372 8.27 14.18 -5.92
N VAL A 373 8.77 15.14 -6.71
CA VAL A 373 8.17 15.56 -7.98
C VAL A 373 8.77 14.77 -9.12
N SER A 374 10.10 14.67 -9.14
CA SER A 374 10.81 13.87 -10.14
C SER A 374 12.13 13.33 -9.62
N LYS A 375 12.53 12.19 -10.17
CA LYS A 375 13.91 11.68 -10.11
C LYS A 375 14.55 11.95 -11.46
N ASN A 376 15.72 12.56 -11.47
CA ASN A 376 16.39 12.97 -12.69
C ASN A 376 17.78 12.35 -12.81
N ILE A 377 18.22 12.16 -14.05
CA ILE A 377 19.60 11.81 -14.41
C ILE A 377 20.08 12.91 -15.35
N GLY A 378 20.98 13.76 -14.87
CA GLY A 378 21.54 14.87 -15.64
C GLY A 378 22.85 14.48 -16.30
N ILE A 379 23.10 15.05 -17.47
CA ILE A 379 24.41 15.09 -18.12
C ILE A 379 24.93 16.51 -17.99
N PHE A 380 26.10 16.64 -17.37
CA PHE A 380 26.71 17.93 -17.04
C PHE A 380 28.03 18.11 -17.79
N SER A 381 28.17 19.21 -18.51
CA SER A 381 29.39 19.58 -19.23
C SER A 381 30.44 20.18 -18.28
N LEU A 382 31.68 19.71 -18.42
CA LEU A 382 32.88 20.27 -17.80
C LEU A 382 33.68 21.17 -18.75
N GLY A 383 33.17 21.37 -19.98
CA GLY A 383 33.80 22.15 -21.05
C GLY A 383 34.73 21.32 -21.95
N GLU A 384 35.59 22.01 -22.70
CA GLU A 384 36.43 21.40 -23.72
C GLU A 384 37.51 20.49 -23.09
N LYS A 385 37.65 19.28 -23.63
CA LYS A 385 38.58 18.23 -23.20
C LYS A 385 40.04 18.69 -23.19
N LYS A 386 40.42 19.57 -24.13
CA LYS A 386 41.77 20.13 -24.24
C LYS A 386 42.19 20.98 -23.02
N ASP A 387 41.23 21.48 -22.26
CA ASP A 387 41.49 22.32 -21.08
C ASP A 387 41.77 21.48 -19.82
N TRP A 388 41.58 20.17 -19.91
CA TRP A 388 41.70 19.23 -18.80
C TRP A 388 42.93 18.34 -18.98
N GLU A 389 43.77 18.31 -17.96
CA GLU A 389 44.97 17.47 -17.89
C GLU A 389 44.81 16.45 -16.75
N LYS A 390 44.88 15.15 -17.07
CA LYS A 390 44.87 14.09 -16.05
C LYS A 390 46.22 14.07 -15.34
N ILE A 391 46.20 14.18 -14.01
CA ILE A 391 47.42 14.21 -13.20
C ILE A 391 47.73 12.84 -12.61
N LYS A 392 46.73 12.16 -12.03
CA LYS A 392 46.94 10.89 -11.31
C LYS A 392 45.65 10.09 -11.15
N ASP A 393 45.76 8.77 -11.27
CA ASP A 393 44.76 7.81 -10.79
C ASP A 393 44.95 7.52 -9.29
N ILE A 394 43.87 7.57 -8.52
CA ILE A 394 43.86 7.19 -7.10
C ILE A 394 43.38 5.74 -7.01
N ASP A 395 44.17 4.88 -6.36
CA ASP A 395 43.92 3.43 -6.28
C ASP A 395 43.66 2.82 -7.67
N SER A 396 44.53 3.10 -8.64
CA SER A 396 44.35 2.65 -10.04
C SER A 396 43.02 3.07 -10.69
N GLY A 397 42.39 4.13 -10.17
CA GLY A 397 41.16 4.70 -10.68
C GLY A 397 39.91 4.22 -9.95
N THR A 398 40.00 3.23 -9.05
CA THR A 398 38.82 2.68 -8.36
C THR A 398 38.26 3.59 -7.29
N THR A 399 39.06 4.52 -6.77
CA THR A 399 38.61 5.56 -5.84
C THR A 399 38.22 6.81 -6.62
N GLY A 400 39.04 7.18 -7.61
CA GLY A 400 38.81 8.36 -8.44
C GLY A 400 40.09 8.85 -9.11
N GLN A 401 40.06 10.07 -9.62
CA GLN A 401 41.16 10.66 -10.39
C GLN A 401 41.41 12.12 -10.03
N VAL A 402 42.67 12.56 -10.07
CA VAL A 402 43.06 13.96 -9.93
C VAL A 402 43.32 14.56 -11.30
N TRP A 403 42.67 15.68 -11.57
CA TRP A 403 42.72 16.43 -12.83
C TRP A 403 43.09 17.88 -12.58
N LYS A 404 43.59 18.54 -13.61
CA LYS A 404 43.95 19.96 -13.59
C LYS A 404 43.26 20.69 -14.73
N LYS A 405 42.76 21.90 -14.43
CA LYS A 405 42.24 22.85 -15.42
C LYS A 405 42.76 24.25 -15.09
N GLY A 406 43.57 24.81 -15.97
CA GLY A 406 44.30 26.05 -15.69
C GLY A 406 45.18 25.91 -14.44
N ASN A 407 44.95 26.78 -13.44
CA ASN A 407 45.71 26.79 -12.17
C ASN A 407 45.01 26.04 -11.03
N LYS A 408 43.92 25.33 -11.30
CA LYS A 408 43.10 24.62 -10.31
C LYS A 408 43.19 23.11 -10.48
N TYR A 409 42.96 22.40 -9.38
CA TYR A 409 42.93 20.94 -9.33
C TYR A 409 41.56 20.45 -8.92
N TYR A 410 41.19 19.30 -9.47
CA TYR A 410 39.89 18.70 -9.30
C TYR A 410 40.05 17.21 -8.98
N TYR A 411 39.18 16.71 -8.12
CA TYR A 411 39.02 15.30 -7.84
C TYR A 411 37.72 14.83 -8.52
N PHE A 412 37.84 13.85 -9.41
CA PHE A 412 36.72 13.15 -10.01
C PHE A 412 36.50 11.86 -9.24
N ASP A 413 35.33 11.71 -8.62
CA ASP A 413 34.99 10.59 -7.76
C ASP A 413 34.49 9.38 -8.57
N ASP A 414 34.81 8.18 -8.10
CA ASP A 414 34.26 6.91 -8.61
C ASP A 414 33.72 6.01 -7.48
N LEU A 415 33.54 6.56 -6.26
CA LEU A 415 33.03 5.83 -5.09
C LEU A 415 31.52 6.00 -4.91
N GLY A 416 31.01 7.20 -5.20
CA GLY A 416 29.61 7.57 -5.22
C GLY A 416 28.80 7.49 -3.94
N VAL A 417 27.49 7.53 -4.13
CA VAL A 417 26.52 7.86 -3.07
C VAL A 417 26.44 6.78 -1.99
N GLY A 418 26.77 5.53 -2.32
CA GLY A 418 26.87 4.44 -1.34
C GLY A 418 27.94 4.66 -0.28
N GLN A 419 28.97 5.43 -0.63
CA GLN A 419 30.02 5.85 0.28
C GLN A 419 29.77 7.24 0.87
N THR A 420 28.54 7.75 0.78
CA THR A 420 28.12 9.10 1.19
C THR A 420 29.00 10.21 0.58
N ILE A 421 29.36 10.01 -0.69
CA ILE A 421 30.03 11.01 -1.53
C ILE A 421 29.03 11.37 -2.63
N ASP A 422 28.42 12.55 -2.49
CA ASP A 422 27.24 12.89 -3.28
C ASP A 422 27.60 13.36 -4.69
N ASP A 423 28.54 14.30 -4.82
CA ASP A 423 28.91 14.92 -6.10
C ASP A 423 29.99 14.12 -6.83
N VAL A 424 30.02 14.23 -8.16
CA VAL A 424 31.01 13.52 -9.00
C VAL A 424 32.33 14.27 -9.09
N VAL A 425 32.30 15.60 -8.98
CA VAL A 425 33.46 16.46 -9.20
C VAL A 425 33.62 17.43 -8.03
N TYR A 426 34.84 17.48 -7.49
CA TYR A 426 35.21 18.39 -6.42
C TYR A 426 36.41 19.24 -6.83
N GLU A 427 36.39 20.54 -6.56
CA GLU A 427 37.58 21.39 -6.59
C GLU A 427 38.43 21.12 -5.33
N ILE A 428 39.72 20.87 -5.52
CA ILE A 428 40.70 20.69 -4.44
C ILE A 428 41.23 22.07 -4.05
N VAL A 429 40.70 22.63 -2.96
CA VAL A 429 41.04 24.00 -2.54
C VAL A 429 42.19 24.06 -1.53
N ASP A 430 42.55 22.93 -0.93
CA ASP A 430 43.65 22.82 0.03
C ASP A 430 44.89 22.15 -0.61
N TYR A 431 46.01 22.88 -0.62
CA TYR A 431 47.27 22.38 -1.18
C TYR A 431 47.82 21.18 -0.42
N ALA A 432 47.64 21.11 0.90
CA ALA A 432 48.08 19.95 1.69
C ALA A 432 47.30 18.69 1.29
N SER A 433 45.99 18.81 1.07
CA SER A 433 45.14 17.74 0.55
C SER A 433 45.54 17.31 -0.85
N LEU A 434 45.82 18.26 -1.75
CA LEU A 434 46.35 17.93 -3.08
C LEU A 434 47.64 17.11 -2.98
N LYS A 435 48.61 17.57 -2.18
CA LYS A 435 49.88 16.87 -1.98
C LYS A 435 49.65 15.47 -1.39
N TYR A 436 48.71 15.32 -0.48
CA TYR A 436 48.34 14.05 0.12
C TYR A 436 47.75 13.08 -0.91
N LEU A 437 46.78 13.52 -1.73
CA LEU A 437 46.17 12.69 -2.79
C LEU A 437 47.21 12.26 -3.84
N LEU A 438 48.15 13.16 -4.17
CA LEU A 438 49.22 12.87 -5.13
C LEU A 438 50.32 11.95 -4.55
N GLY A 439 50.63 12.06 -3.27
CA GLY A 439 51.72 11.31 -2.62
C GLY A 439 51.32 9.97 -2.00
N THR A 440 50.04 9.73 -1.77
CA THR A 440 49.54 8.51 -1.12
C THR A 440 49.03 7.52 -2.16
N ASN A 441 49.34 6.23 -1.97
CA ASN A 441 48.90 5.19 -2.89
C ASN A 441 47.52 4.65 -2.53
N ASN A 442 47.24 4.43 -1.24
CA ASN A 442 45.99 3.83 -0.77
C ASN A 442 45.09 4.89 -0.13
N ILE A 443 43.96 5.22 -0.76
CA ILE A 443 43.03 6.25 -0.27
C ILE A 443 41.64 5.67 -0.14
N ASN A 444 41.20 5.45 1.11
CA ASN A 444 39.87 4.90 1.35
C ASN A 444 38.76 5.97 1.27
N SER A 445 37.52 5.51 1.15
CA SER A 445 36.34 6.37 1.08
C SER A 445 36.16 7.28 2.30
N SER A 446 36.54 6.83 3.51
CA SER A 446 36.49 7.68 4.71
C SER A 446 37.41 8.90 4.62
N THR A 447 38.56 8.77 3.98
CA THR A 447 39.50 9.88 3.80
C THR A 447 38.91 10.93 2.87
N ILE A 448 38.34 10.52 1.74
CA ILE A 448 37.67 11.44 0.81
C ILE A 448 36.50 12.16 1.51
N ARG A 449 35.65 11.43 2.24
CA ARG A 449 34.58 12.02 3.06
C ARG A 449 35.10 13.05 4.05
N GLU A 450 36.19 12.76 4.75
CA GLU A 450 36.78 13.70 5.70
C GLU A 450 37.25 14.99 5.00
N LEU A 451 37.87 14.88 3.83
CA LEU A 451 38.29 16.05 3.06
C LEU A 451 37.09 16.89 2.59
N ILE A 452 35.99 16.25 2.18
CA ILE A 452 34.73 16.93 1.82
C ILE A 452 34.10 17.62 3.03
N ASN A 453 33.94 16.91 4.15
CA ASN A 453 33.34 17.43 5.38
C ASN A 453 34.14 18.63 5.94
N ASN A 454 35.46 18.59 5.81
CA ASN A 454 36.37 19.67 6.20
C ASN A 454 36.48 20.78 5.15
N LYS A 455 35.66 20.76 4.09
CA LYS A 455 35.64 21.74 2.99
C LYS A 455 36.98 21.91 2.26
N LYS A 456 37.82 20.87 2.28
CA LYS A 456 39.08 20.79 1.52
C LYS A 456 38.83 20.35 0.08
N LEU A 457 37.76 19.58 -0.12
CA LEU A 457 37.14 19.28 -1.40
C LEU A 457 35.77 19.98 -1.45
N ILE A 458 35.56 20.85 -2.45
CA ILE A 458 34.32 21.61 -2.60
C ILE A 458 33.63 21.18 -3.88
N ALA A 459 32.35 20.81 -3.80
CA ALA A 459 31.56 20.38 -4.95
C ALA A 459 31.63 21.39 -6.11
N PHE A 460 32.00 20.91 -7.29
CA PHE A 460 32.04 21.67 -8.51
C PHE A 460 30.88 21.26 -9.41
N LYS A 461 30.07 22.24 -9.83
CA LYS A 461 28.89 21.99 -10.67
C LYS A 461 29.17 22.38 -12.11
N GLY A 462 29.07 21.40 -13.01
CA GLY A 462 29.08 21.64 -14.45
C GLY A 462 27.78 22.26 -14.96
N GLU A 463 27.75 22.60 -16.24
CA GLU A 463 26.54 23.07 -16.91
C GLU A 463 25.66 21.88 -17.31
N GLU A 464 24.41 21.85 -16.86
CA GLU A 464 23.47 20.80 -17.27
C GLU A 464 23.07 20.99 -18.74
N VAL A 465 23.41 20.02 -19.58
CA VAL A 465 23.20 20.07 -21.03
C VAL A 465 22.09 19.14 -21.50
N SER A 466 21.70 18.16 -20.69
CA SER A 466 20.56 17.27 -20.94
C SER A 466 20.10 16.58 -19.65
N THR A 467 18.84 16.19 -19.59
CA THR A 467 18.22 15.60 -18.40
C THR A 467 17.17 14.55 -18.76
N ALA A 468 17.33 13.33 -18.27
CA ALA A 468 16.25 12.35 -18.22
C ALA A 468 15.44 12.57 -16.93
N SER A 469 14.12 12.73 -17.02
CA SER A 469 13.27 13.08 -15.87
C SER A 469 12.08 12.13 -15.73
N ILE A 470 12.04 11.37 -14.64
CA ILE A 470 10.90 10.51 -14.27
C ILE A 470 9.99 11.33 -13.34
N LYS A 471 8.82 11.72 -13.81
CA LYS A 471 7.85 12.54 -13.04
C LYS A 471 6.86 11.66 -12.28
N TYR A 472 6.71 11.92 -11.00
CA TYR A 472 5.74 11.23 -10.14
C TYR A 472 4.43 12.02 -10.06
N LYS A 473 3.30 11.32 -10.22
CA LYS A 473 1.97 11.90 -9.97
C LYS A 473 1.65 11.80 -8.48
N GLU A 474 1.10 12.86 -7.90
CA GLU A 474 0.57 12.81 -6.53
C GLU A 474 -0.62 11.85 -6.46
N SER A 475 -0.53 10.84 -5.60
CA SER A 475 -1.66 9.96 -5.32
C SER A 475 -2.60 10.62 -4.31
N HIS A 476 -3.81 10.93 -4.76
CA HIS A 476 -4.90 11.40 -3.89
C HIS A 476 -5.79 10.27 -3.38
N ILE A 477 -5.42 9.00 -3.61
CA ILE A 477 -6.25 7.83 -3.28
C ILE A 477 -6.62 7.83 -1.79
N ALA A 478 -5.66 8.10 -0.91
CA ALA A 478 -5.90 8.15 0.53
C ALA A 478 -6.79 9.33 0.94
N ASP A 479 -6.60 10.51 0.35
CA ASP A 479 -7.43 11.69 0.63
C ASP A 479 -8.88 11.49 0.16
N ILE A 480 -9.06 10.89 -1.03
CA ILE A 480 -10.37 10.51 -1.57
C ILE A 480 -11.02 9.45 -0.69
N PHE A 481 -10.30 8.39 -0.32
CA PHE A 481 -10.81 7.35 0.57
C PHE A 481 -11.26 7.92 1.92
N LEU A 482 -10.45 8.79 2.52
CA LEU A 482 -10.77 9.44 3.79
C LEU A 482 -12.00 10.35 3.67
N ALA A 483 -12.12 11.13 2.60
CA ALA A 483 -13.29 11.97 2.36
C ALA A 483 -14.56 11.12 2.19
N VAL A 484 -14.50 10.01 1.44
CA VAL A 484 -15.61 9.07 1.27
C VAL A 484 -15.98 8.40 2.60
N PHE A 485 -14.99 7.99 3.40
CA PHE A 485 -15.21 7.39 4.71
C PHE A 485 -15.90 8.38 5.67
N LEU A 486 -15.37 9.60 5.79
CA LEU A 486 -15.93 10.62 6.69
C LEU A 486 -17.34 11.05 6.27
N THR A 487 -17.58 11.22 4.97
CA THR A 487 -18.92 11.58 4.47
C THR A 487 -19.93 10.46 4.73
N THR A 488 -19.52 9.19 4.59
CA THR A 488 -20.41 8.03 4.77
C THR A 488 -20.73 7.78 6.24
N PHE A 489 -19.72 7.78 7.12
CA PHE A 489 -19.90 7.44 8.54
C PHE A 489 -20.34 8.61 9.42
N PHE A 490 -20.05 9.85 9.05
CA PHE A 490 -20.43 11.03 9.83
C PHE A 490 -21.37 11.96 9.06
N GLY A 491 -21.07 12.25 7.79
CA GLY A 491 -21.86 13.18 6.98
C GLY A 491 -23.32 12.75 6.80
N ILE A 492 -23.54 11.53 6.29
CA ILE A 492 -24.88 10.99 6.03
C ILE A 492 -25.70 10.85 7.33
N PRO A 493 -25.20 10.28 8.44
CA PRO A 493 -25.95 10.18 9.68
C PRO A 493 -26.32 11.55 10.26
N ILE A 494 -25.39 12.52 10.28
CA ILE A 494 -25.65 13.88 10.75
C ILE A 494 -26.73 14.54 9.89
N LEU A 495 -26.68 14.36 8.57
CA LEU A 495 -27.68 14.89 7.65
C LEU A 495 -29.06 14.29 7.90
N ILE A 496 -29.17 12.97 8.06
CA ILE A 496 -30.43 12.27 8.39
C ILE A 496 -31.01 12.79 9.71
N ILE A 497 -30.18 12.95 10.75
CA ILE A 497 -30.60 13.50 12.04
C ILE A 497 -31.10 14.94 11.88
N SER A 498 -30.39 15.77 11.11
CA SER A 498 -30.76 17.16 10.86
C SER A 498 -32.09 17.31 10.11
N LEU A 499 -32.35 16.41 9.15
CA LEU A 499 -33.61 16.38 8.38
C LEU A 499 -34.77 15.92 9.27
N LYS A 500 -34.57 14.89 10.09
CA LYS A 500 -35.57 14.48 11.10
C LYS A 500 -35.89 15.61 12.08
N TRP A 501 -34.88 16.36 12.52
CA TRP A 501 -35.07 17.50 13.41
C TRP A 501 -35.88 18.63 12.75
N LYS A 502 -35.59 18.97 11.49
CA LYS A 502 -36.37 19.96 10.73
C LYS A 502 -37.83 19.52 10.53
N ALA A 503 -38.07 18.25 10.23
CA ALA A 503 -39.42 17.71 10.10
C ALA A 503 -40.20 17.84 11.43
N GLN A 504 -39.60 17.41 12.54
CA GLN A 504 -40.21 17.54 13.88
C GLN A 504 -40.50 18.99 14.24
N LYS A 505 -39.60 19.94 13.92
CA LYS A 505 -39.84 21.36 14.19
C LYS A 505 -41.06 21.89 13.44
N LYS A 506 -41.24 21.52 12.18
CA LYS A 506 -42.39 21.93 11.36
C LYS A 506 -43.70 21.35 11.89
N ASP A 507 -43.67 20.09 12.33
CA ASP A 507 -44.85 19.46 12.94
C ASP A 507 -45.24 20.14 14.25
N ARG A 508 -44.26 20.60 15.05
CA ARG A 508 -44.53 21.39 16.26
C ARG A 508 -45.13 22.76 15.98
N GLU A 509 -44.61 23.49 14.98
CA GLU A 509 -45.16 24.79 14.59
C GLU A 509 -46.63 24.65 14.16
N LYS A 510 -46.97 23.59 13.41
CA LYS A 510 -48.34 23.30 13.01
C LYS A 510 -49.27 22.96 14.18
N LEU A 511 -48.79 22.13 15.12
CA LEU A 511 -49.55 21.82 16.34
C LEU A 511 -49.80 23.05 17.20
N GLU A 512 -48.84 23.98 17.28
CA GLU A 512 -48.99 25.20 18.07
C GLU A 512 -49.98 26.20 17.42
N GLU A 513 -50.03 26.26 16.09
CA GLU A 513 -51.08 26.99 15.37
C GLU A 513 -52.48 26.40 15.59
N GLU A 514 -52.61 25.07 15.55
CA GLU A 514 -53.87 24.38 15.82
C GLU A 514 -54.30 24.57 17.28
N ARG A 515 -53.37 24.48 18.24
CA ARG A 515 -53.62 24.78 19.66
C ARG A 515 -54.16 26.19 19.86
N LYS A 516 -53.55 27.21 19.24
CA LYS A 516 -54.00 28.61 19.32
C LYS A 516 -55.39 28.83 18.72
N LYS A 517 -55.78 28.06 17.70
CA LYS A 517 -57.14 28.12 17.13
C LYS A 517 -58.18 27.58 18.11
N ILE A 518 -57.87 26.46 18.76
CA ILE A 518 -58.74 25.84 19.75
C ILE A 518 -58.90 26.74 20.97
N GLU A 519 -57.81 27.33 21.49
CA GLU A 519 -57.89 28.30 22.59
C GLU A 519 -58.81 29.48 22.27
N LYS A 520 -58.72 30.04 21.06
CA LYS A 520 -59.63 31.11 20.61
C LYS A 520 -61.09 30.66 20.52
N GLN A 521 -61.35 29.43 20.07
CA GLN A 521 -62.71 28.89 20.02
C GLN A 521 -63.26 28.67 21.43
N MET A 522 -62.45 28.16 22.35
CA MET A 522 -62.85 27.99 23.75
C MET A 522 -63.16 29.35 24.41
N GLU A 523 -62.33 30.37 24.18
CA GLU A 523 -62.55 31.74 24.67
C GLU A 523 -63.82 32.37 24.09
N PHE A 524 -64.17 32.05 22.84
CA PHE A 524 -65.44 32.45 22.22
C PHE A 524 -66.63 31.77 22.90
N TRP A 525 -66.56 30.45 23.14
CA TRP A 525 -67.63 29.68 23.77
C TRP A 525 -67.84 30.04 25.25
N ASP A 526 -66.77 30.26 26.01
CA ASP A 526 -66.86 30.75 27.40
C ASP A 526 -67.58 32.10 27.47
N ASN A 527 -67.30 33.02 26.54
CA ASN A 527 -68.02 34.29 26.45
C ASN A 527 -69.49 34.11 26.00
N TYR A 528 -69.77 33.18 25.11
CA TYR A 528 -71.12 32.90 24.61
C TYR A 528 -72.05 32.32 25.68
N TYR A 529 -71.54 31.40 26.52
CA TYR A 529 -72.33 30.80 27.60
C TYR A 529 -72.44 31.71 28.83
N ASN A 530 -71.39 32.44 29.19
CA ASN A 530 -71.44 33.37 30.32
C ASN A 530 -72.38 34.57 30.06
N ASN A 531 -72.53 35.02 28.82
CA ASN A 531 -73.48 36.09 28.47
C ASN A 531 -74.95 35.62 28.42
N ASN A 532 -75.22 34.31 28.38
CA ASN A 532 -76.58 33.77 28.32
C ASN A 532 -77.15 33.35 29.70
N GLU A 533 -76.34 33.31 30.75
CA GLU A 533 -76.81 33.00 32.12
C GLU A 533 -77.39 34.21 32.87
N GLU A 534 -77.15 35.45 32.43
CA GLU A 534 -77.66 36.65 33.12
C GLU A 534 -79.13 37.00 32.81
N GLU A 535 -79.76 36.40 31.79
CA GLU A 535 -81.09 36.86 31.32
C GLU A 535 -82.31 35.99 31.69
N LYS A 536 -82.20 34.91 32.49
CA LYS A 536 -83.39 34.06 32.77
C LYS A 536 -83.51 33.56 34.21
N LYS A 537 -83.81 34.46 35.16
CA LYS A 537 -84.59 34.14 36.38
C LYS A 537 -85.50 35.30 36.85
N GLU A 538 -86.44 35.72 36.00
CA GLU A 538 -87.76 36.22 36.44
C GLU A 538 -88.86 35.52 35.61
N ASP A 539 -89.92 35.13 36.32
CA ASP A 539 -91.24 34.68 35.83
C ASP A 539 -91.48 33.30 35.15
N LYS A 540 -92.03 32.40 35.99
CA LYS A 540 -93.24 31.54 35.86
C LYS A 540 -93.60 30.82 34.53
N LYS A 541 -93.95 29.53 34.75
CA LYS A 541 -94.86 28.60 34.01
C LYS A 541 -94.28 27.76 32.86
N ASN A 542 -94.52 26.45 32.97
CA ASN A 542 -94.33 25.35 32.01
C ASN A 542 -94.84 25.64 30.57
N PRO A 543 -94.47 24.81 29.56
CA PRO A 543 -93.23 24.06 29.33
C PRO A 543 -92.73 24.17 27.85
N THR A 544 -91.70 23.39 27.50
CA THR A 544 -91.14 23.09 26.15
C THR A 544 -90.34 24.20 25.45
N SER A 545 -89.03 24.00 25.26
CA SER A 545 -88.53 23.27 24.09
C SER A 545 -87.00 23.06 24.16
N SER A 546 -86.59 21.96 23.53
CA SER A 546 -85.26 21.42 23.34
C SER A 546 -84.33 22.29 22.48
N LYS A 547 -83.06 22.43 22.90
CA LYS A 547 -81.86 22.54 22.04
C LYS A 547 -80.62 22.51 22.95
N ASN A 548 -79.87 21.41 22.95
CA ASN A 548 -78.55 21.34 23.63
C ASN A 548 -77.72 20.10 23.23
N TYR A 549 -77.87 19.57 22.01
CA TYR A 549 -77.17 18.35 21.57
C TYR A 549 -76.24 18.51 20.35
N ASP A 550 -76.29 19.64 19.62
CA ASP A 550 -75.47 19.81 18.40
C ASP A 550 -74.06 20.38 18.66
N ASP A 551 -73.83 21.11 19.76
CA ASP A 551 -72.55 21.80 20.00
C ASP A 551 -71.47 20.86 20.65
N GLU A 552 -71.90 19.82 21.37
CA GLU A 552 -71.02 18.83 22.02
C GLU A 552 -70.36 17.88 21.00
N GLU A 553 -71.05 17.58 19.88
CA GLU A 553 -70.54 16.68 18.84
C GLU A 553 -69.43 17.33 17.99
N GLU A 554 -69.50 18.65 17.80
CA GLU A 554 -68.56 19.38 16.96
C GLU A 554 -67.19 19.55 17.65
N ILE A 555 -67.20 19.84 18.96
CA ILE A 555 -65.98 19.89 19.79
C ILE A 555 -65.32 18.50 19.88
N LYS A 556 -66.12 17.43 20.03
CA LYS A 556 -65.61 16.05 20.05
C LYS A 556 -64.98 15.65 18.71
N LYS A 557 -65.56 16.07 17.59
CA LYS A 557 -65.01 15.84 16.23
C LYS A 557 -63.69 16.59 16.00
N GLU A 558 -63.52 17.78 16.54
CA GLU A 558 -62.24 18.50 16.45
C GLU A 558 -61.15 17.86 17.34
N ILE A 559 -61.49 17.42 18.56
CA ILE A 559 -60.56 16.68 19.44
C ILE A 559 -60.15 15.33 18.84
N ASP A 560 -61.08 14.59 18.23
CA ASP A 560 -60.79 13.29 17.61
C ASP A 560 -59.93 13.41 16.34
N LYS A 561 -59.86 14.57 15.68
CA LYS A 561 -58.89 14.81 14.58
C LYS A 561 -57.44 14.90 15.06
N ILE A 562 -57.22 15.22 16.34
CA ILE A 562 -55.87 15.47 16.90
C ILE A 562 -55.32 14.20 17.59
N LYS A 563 -56.19 13.31 18.08
CA LYS A 563 -55.82 12.02 18.71
C LYS A 563 -54.80 11.17 17.91
N PRO A 564 -54.90 11.02 16.58
CA PRO A 564 -53.91 10.24 15.81
C PRO A 564 -52.52 10.89 15.78
N ILE A 565 -52.46 12.23 15.86
CA ILE A 565 -51.21 13.01 15.80
C ILE A 565 -50.49 12.94 17.16
N VAL A 566 -51.25 12.99 18.26
CA VAL A 566 -50.73 12.77 19.64
C VAL A 566 -50.20 11.34 19.81
N LYS A 567 -50.88 10.34 19.21
CA LYS A 567 -50.45 8.92 19.28
C LYS A 567 -49.07 8.65 18.67
N ASN A 568 -48.59 9.48 17.75
CA ASN A 568 -47.23 9.42 17.21
C ASN A 568 -46.15 10.06 18.13
N TYR A 569 -46.56 10.69 19.23
CA TYR A 569 -45.68 11.35 20.23
C TYR A 569 -45.70 10.66 21.61
N ASN A 570 -46.34 9.49 21.73
CA ASN A 570 -46.61 8.76 22.99
C ASN A 570 -45.39 8.16 23.73
N ASP A 571 -44.25 8.82 23.74
CA ASP A 571 -43.14 8.53 24.69
C ASP A 571 -43.00 9.62 25.77
N ILE A 572 -44.05 10.42 25.99
CA ILE A 572 -44.06 11.57 26.90
C ILE A 572 -45.14 11.33 27.97
N GLU A 573 -44.69 10.97 29.17
CA GLU A 573 -45.48 10.45 30.29
C GLU A 573 -46.35 11.53 30.97
N ASP A 574 -46.12 12.81 30.66
CA ASP A 574 -46.86 13.92 31.26
C ASP A 574 -48.19 14.26 30.56
N LEU A 575 -48.37 13.91 29.28
CA LEU A 575 -49.66 14.07 28.59
C LEU A 575 -50.74 13.10 29.11
N THR A 576 -50.34 11.90 29.55
CA THR A 576 -51.27 10.92 30.15
C THR A 576 -51.73 11.29 31.57
N LYS A 577 -51.00 12.17 32.27
CA LYS A 577 -51.43 12.71 33.57
C LYS A 577 -52.44 13.85 33.42
N GLN A 578 -52.37 14.65 32.36
CA GLN A 578 -53.34 15.73 32.09
C GLN A 578 -54.62 15.24 31.39
N ASP A 579 -54.55 14.18 30.58
CA ASP A 579 -55.74 13.48 30.04
C ASP A 579 -56.65 13.03 31.20
N LYS A 580 -56.07 12.51 32.29
CA LYS A 580 -56.81 12.15 33.51
C LYS A 580 -57.47 13.34 34.22
N LYS A 581 -56.95 14.56 34.06
CA LYS A 581 -57.55 15.77 34.66
C LYS A 581 -58.72 16.28 33.82
N ILE A 582 -58.63 16.18 32.50
CA ILE A 582 -59.72 16.49 31.56
C ILE A 582 -60.84 15.45 31.69
N ASP A 583 -60.50 14.16 31.75
CA ASP A 583 -61.46 13.08 32.02
C ASP A 583 -62.13 13.25 33.40
N SER A 584 -61.40 13.73 34.41
CA SER A 584 -61.96 14.04 35.73
C SER A 584 -62.93 15.24 35.70
N ILE A 585 -62.69 16.25 34.87
CA ILE A 585 -63.58 17.41 34.71
C ILE A 585 -64.83 17.01 33.93
N ILE A 586 -64.69 16.22 32.86
CA ILE A 586 -65.80 15.66 32.09
C ILE A 586 -66.67 14.74 32.96
N LYS A 587 -66.04 13.91 33.83
CA LYS A 587 -66.76 13.07 34.78
C LYS A 587 -67.52 13.88 35.84
N HIS A 588 -66.89 14.93 36.39
CA HIS A 588 -67.54 15.81 37.37
C HIS A 588 -68.71 16.62 36.77
N TYR A 589 -68.70 16.87 35.46
CA TYR A 589 -69.78 17.51 34.72
C TYR A 589 -70.94 16.55 34.41
N ASN A 590 -70.63 15.28 34.11
CA ASN A 590 -71.64 14.24 33.88
C ASN A 590 -72.34 13.80 35.17
N ASP A 591 -71.64 13.71 36.30
CA ASP A 591 -72.25 13.35 37.60
C ASP A 591 -73.24 14.44 38.11
N LYS A 592 -73.07 15.71 37.73
CA LYS A 592 -74.05 16.79 38.01
C LYS A 592 -75.32 16.73 37.15
N LYS A 593 -75.33 15.90 36.10
CA LYS A 593 -76.46 15.72 35.16
C LYS A 593 -77.43 14.62 35.62
N GLU A 594 -77.02 13.76 36.57
CA GLU A 594 -77.86 12.68 37.12
C GLU A 594 -78.58 13.03 38.45
N GLU A 595 -78.33 14.20 39.06
CA GLU A 595 -79.04 14.70 40.26
C GLU A 595 -80.05 15.84 40.00
N LYS A 596 -80.66 15.92 38.81
CA LYS A 596 -81.80 16.83 38.54
C LYS A 596 -82.91 16.20 37.73
#